data_AF-A0A6M2A8F3-F1
#
_entry.id   AF-A0A6M2A8F3-F1
#
_cell.length_a   1.000
_cell.length_b   1.000
_cell.length_c   1.000
_cell.angle_alpha   90.00
_cell.angle_beta   90.00
_cell.angle_gamma   90.00
#
_symmetry.space_group_name_H-M   'P 1'
#
loop_
_entity.id
_entity.type
_entity.pdbx_description
1 polymer ?
#
loop_
_entity_poly.entity_id
_entity_poly.type
_entity_poly.pdbx_seq_one_letter_code
_entity_poly.pdbx_strand_id
1 'polypeptide(L)'
;MDLPHILEELAYDMGELPRDAIEAAIVKRTQITPYLLQILEDAVERIDDIIEEENYQGHLYAMYLLAQFREKRAFPLLLRLFCFPGEIPHAIAGDVLTEDLGRILASVCGEDTFSLQEVIENSSLNEYVRAAAQNSLVILTGCEQLPRKEVLDYFQYLFYEGLEKKPSFVWDNLVASACRLYPDEIYDGIFGAYEKRLIDPSFLSLEEVATILAEEKESFLFDFYQESELIEDTVGEMEKWLTGFDDNSLLR
;
A
#
# COMPACT_ATOMS: atom_id res chain seq x y z
N MET A 1 -4.37 -21.64 -21.42
CA MET A 1 -2.94 -21.31 -21.23
C MET A 1 -2.28 -22.34 -20.30
N ASP A 2 -1.04 -22.76 -20.56
CA ASP A 2 -0.24 -23.56 -19.62
C ASP A 2 0.58 -22.65 -18.69
N LEU A 3 1.19 -23.21 -17.63
CA LEU A 3 1.87 -22.39 -16.62
C LEU A 3 3.08 -21.59 -17.16
N PRO A 4 3.98 -22.17 -17.98
CA PRO A 4 5.12 -21.42 -18.50
C PRO A 4 4.68 -20.20 -19.32
N HIS A 5 3.66 -20.36 -20.16
CA HIS A 5 3.16 -19.27 -20.98
C HIS A 5 2.49 -18.17 -20.16
N ILE A 6 1.74 -18.53 -19.10
CA ILE A 6 1.18 -17.53 -18.16
C ILE A 6 2.31 -16.72 -17.51
N LEU A 7 3.35 -17.38 -17.01
CA LEU A 7 4.45 -16.71 -16.32
C LEU A 7 5.25 -15.80 -17.25
N GLU A 8 5.43 -16.19 -18.51
CA GLU A 8 6.10 -15.37 -19.53
C GLU A 8 5.30 -14.10 -19.85
N GLU A 9 3.99 -14.22 -20.07
CA GLU A 9 3.12 -13.07 -20.34
C GLU A 9 2.98 -12.12 -19.14
N LEU A 10 3.03 -12.63 -17.91
CA LEU A 10 3.05 -11.78 -16.72
C LEU A 10 4.42 -11.13 -16.48
N ALA A 11 5.52 -11.72 -16.96
CA ALA A 11 6.86 -11.24 -16.65
C ALA A 11 7.21 -9.95 -17.41
N TYR A 12 6.77 -9.82 -18.66
CA TYR A 12 7.21 -8.75 -19.54
C TYR A 12 6.03 -7.96 -20.11
N ASP A 13 6.09 -6.65 -19.97
CA ASP A 13 5.18 -5.73 -20.62
C ASP A 13 5.39 -5.76 -22.13
N MET A 14 4.34 -6.16 -22.83
CA MET A 14 4.29 -6.23 -24.29
C MET A 14 3.50 -5.06 -24.90
N GLY A 15 3.17 -4.05 -24.09
CA GLY A 15 2.38 -2.87 -24.47
C GLY A 15 0.87 -3.08 -24.39
N GLU A 16 0.41 -4.23 -23.90
CA GLU A 16 -1.00 -4.57 -23.68
C GLU A 16 -1.14 -5.31 -22.35
N LEU A 17 -2.26 -5.10 -21.64
CA LEU A 17 -2.57 -5.86 -20.43
C LEU A 17 -2.70 -7.35 -20.76
N PRO A 18 -1.92 -8.27 -20.14
CA PRO A 18 -2.04 -9.70 -20.35
C PRO A 18 -3.27 -10.27 -19.61
N ARG A 19 -4.46 -9.80 -19.97
CA ARG A 19 -5.75 -10.14 -19.32
C ARG A 19 -5.97 -11.65 -19.29
N ASP A 20 -5.74 -12.32 -20.41
CA ASP A 20 -5.88 -13.78 -20.53
C ASP A 20 -4.92 -14.52 -19.58
N ALA A 21 -3.70 -14.02 -19.38
CA ALA A 21 -2.73 -14.59 -18.44
C ALA A 21 -3.15 -14.39 -16.98
N ILE A 22 -3.62 -13.19 -16.62
CA ILE A 22 -4.10 -12.88 -15.26
C ILE A 22 -5.32 -13.75 -14.94
N GLU A 23 -6.30 -13.84 -15.82
CA GLU A 23 -7.48 -14.68 -15.63
C GLU A 23 -7.09 -16.17 -15.54
N ALA A 24 -6.18 -16.63 -16.39
CA ALA A 24 -5.66 -18.00 -16.32
C ALA A 24 -4.90 -18.27 -15.03
N ALA A 25 -4.13 -17.31 -14.50
CA ALA A 25 -3.45 -17.39 -13.21
C ALA A 25 -4.45 -17.52 -12.06
N ILE A 26 -5.52 -16.72 -12.06
CA ILE A 26 -6.60 -16.77 -11.07
C ILE A 26 -7.28 -18.15 -11.08
N VAL A 27 -7.66 -18.66 -12.26
CA VAL A 27 -8.25 -20.00 -12.41
C VAL A 27 -7.30 -21.11 -11.92
N LYS A 28 -5.99 -20.92 -12.10
CA LYS A 28 -4.94 -21.87 -11.71
C LYS A 28 -4.27 -21.53 -10.38
N ARG A 29 -4.92 -20.76 -9.50
CA ARG A 29 -4.39 -20.27 -8.22
C ARG A 29 -3.45 -21.25 -7.51
N THR A 30 -3.91 -22.46 -7.19
CA THR A 30 -3.10 -23.45 -6.45
C THR A 30 -1.81 -23.85 -7.18
N GLN A 31 -1.86 -23.95 -8.52
CA GLN A 31 -0.73 -24.37 -9.34
C GLN A 31 0.28 -23.24 -9.54
N ILE A 32 -0.20 -22.01 -9.70
CA ILE A 32 0.68 -20.86 -10.01
C ILE A 32 1.29 -20.21 -8.76
N THR A 33 0.61 -20.29 -7.61
CA THR A 33 1.05 -19.64 -6.35
C THR A 33 2.53 -19.91 -6.00
N PRO A 34 3.07 -21.15 -6.07
CA PRO A 34 4.48 -21.38 -5.77
C PRO A 34 5.44 -20.61 -6.70
N TYR A 35 5.06 -20.43 -7.96
CA TYR A 35 5.87 -19.69 -8.94
C TYR A 35 5.80 -18.18 -8.70
N LEU A 36 4.63 -17.64 -8.32
CA LEU A 36 4.51 -16.22 -7.96
C LEU A 36 5.33 -15.90 -6.70
N LEU A 37 5.35 -16.80 -5.71
CA LEU A 37 6.23 -16.65 -4.54
C LEU A 37 7.71 -16.70 -4.92
N GLN A 38 8.09 -17.59 -5.85
CA GLN A 38 9.46 -17.64 -6.36
C GLN A 38 9.85 -16.34 -7.08
N ILE A 39 8.94 -15.74 -7.86
CA ILE A 39 9.19 -14.44 -8.51
C ILE A 39 9.51 -13.37 -7.47
N LEU A 40 8.76 -13.29 -6.37
CA LEU A 40 9.05 -12.32 -5.29
C LEU A 40 10.36 -12.63 -4.58
N GLU A 41 10.70 -13.91 -4.38
CA GLU A 41 11.97 -14.31 -3.78
C GLU A 41 13.17 -13.94 -4.68
N ASP A 42 13.09 -14.24 -5.97
CA ASP A 42 14.11 -13.91 -6.96
C ASP A 42 14.26 -12.39 -7.13
N ALA A 43 13.15 -11.64 -7.04
CA ALA A 43 13.17 -10.18 -7.14
C ALA A 43 14.02 -9.53 -6.04
N VAL A 44 14.04 -10.11 -4.83
CA VAL A 44 14.90 -9.63 -3.74
C VAL A 44 16.39 -9.81 -4.06
N GLU A 45 16.74 -10.83 -4.86
CA GLU A 45 18.13 -11.13 -5.23
C GLU A 45 18.58 -10.39 -6.50
N ARG A 46 17.63 -9.89 -7.31
CA ARG A 46 17.86 -9.34 -8.66
C ARG A 46 17.41 -7.89 -8.82
N ILE A 47 17.50 -7.09 -7.75
CA ILE A 47 17.04 -5.70 -7.76
C ILE A 47 17.70 -4.87 -8.86
N ASP A 48 19.02 -4.98 -9.01
CA ASP A 48 19.74 -4.21 -10.03
C ASP A 48 19.25 -4.57 -11.45
N ASP A 49 19.02 -5.85 -11.72
CA ASP A 49 18.46 -6.31 -13.00
C ASP A 49 17.05 -5.74 -13.23
N ILE A 50 16.18 -5.77 -12.21
CA ILE A 50 14.80 -5.26 -12.31
C ILE A 50 14.78 -3.77 -12.64
N ILE A 51 15.67 -2.99 -12.03
CA ILE A 51 15.76 -1.55 -12.27
C ILE A 51 16.25 -1.26 -13.70
N GLU A 52 17.12 -2.10 -14.26
CA GLU A 52 17.65 -1.94 -15.62
C GLU A 52 16.72 -2.50 -16.71
N GLU A 53 15.91 -3.52 -16.40
CA GLU A 53 14.97 -4.16 -17.33
C GLU A 53 13.63 -3.38 -17.41
N GLU A 54 13.60 -2.32 -18.23
CA GLU A 54 12.41 -1.43 -18.37
C GLU A 54 11.07 -2.14 -18.63
N ASN A 55 11.08 -3.27 -19.35
CA ASN A 55 9.86 -4.01 -19.69
C ASN A 55 9.47 -5.07 -18.65
N TYR A 56 10.26 -5.30 -17.61
CA TYR A 56 9.96 -6.34 -16.62
C TYR A 56 8.92 -5.86 -15.61
N GLN A 57 7.84 -6.62 -15.45
CA GLN A 57 6.71 -6.32 -14.55
C GLN A 57 6.31 -7.53 -13.69
N GLY A 58 7.03 -8.65 -13.79
CA GLY A 58 6.62 -9.93 -13.20
C GLY A 58 6.38 -9.89 -11.69
N HIS A 59 7.21 -9.15 -10.94
CA HIS A 59 7.03 -9.00 -9.49
C HIS A 59 5.78 -8.20 -9.15
N LEU A 60 5.40 -7.18 -9.95
CA LEU A 60 4.17 -6.43 -9.72
C LEU A 60 2.94 -7.32 -9.92
N TYR A 61 2.86 -8.06 -11.02
CA TYR A 61 1.75 -9.01 -11.22
C TYR A 61 1.71 -10.08 -10.13
N ALA A 62 2.88 -10.58 -9.69
CA ALA A 62 2.95 -11.50 -8.56
C ALA A 62 2.40 -10.88 -7.27
N MET A 63 2.70 -9.60 -6.98
CA MET A 63 2.17 -8.88 -5.83
C MET A 63 0.63 -8.84 -5.84
N TYR A 64 0.02 -8.39 -6.94
CA TYR A 64 -1.44 -8.29 -7.04
C TYR A 64 -2.13 -9.65 -6.96
N LEU A 65 -1.64 -10.64 -7.69
CA LEU A 65 -2.21 -11.98 -7.68
C LEU A 65 -2.09 -12.63 -6.29
N LEU A 66 -0.93 -12.53 -5.64
CA LEU A 66 -0.74 -13.07 -4.28
C LEU A 66 -1.58 -12.32 -3.24
N ALA A 67 -1.74 -11.00 -3.41
CA ALA A 67 -2.68 -10.22 -2.62
C ALA A 67 -4.11 -10.73 -2.80
N GLN A 68 -4.61 -10.83 -4.05
CA GLN A 68 -5.93 -11.40 -4.35
C GLN A 68 -6.12 -12.81 -3.81
N PHE A 69 -5.05 -13.62 -3.82
CA PHE A 69 -5.07 -14.97 -3.26
C PHE A 69 -4.98 -15.00 -1.73
N ARG A 70 -4.81 -13.86 -1.06
CA ARG A 70 -4.57 -13.74 0.39
C ARG A 70 -3.42 -14.65 0.85
N GLU A 71 -2.38 -14.79 0.01
CA GLU A 71 -1.27 -15.70 0.26
C GLU A 71 -0.30 -15.09 1.27
N LYS A 72 -0.49 -15.46 2.54
CA LYS A 72 0.29 -14.90 3.67
C LYS A 72 1.79 -15.14 3.57
N ARG A 73 2.25 -16.17 2.83
CA ARG A 73 3.69 -16.41 2.59
C ARG A 73 4.35 -15.29 1.79
N ALA A 74 3.58 -14.47 1.07
CA ALA A 74 4.10 -13.32 0.33
C ALA A 74 4.54 -12.18 1.25
N PHE A 75 3.90 -12.01 2.42
CA PHE A 75 4.14 -10.88 3.31
C PHE A 75 5.62 -10.70 3.70
N PRO A 76 6.34 -11.70 4.23
CA PRO A 76 7.76 -11.54 4.55
C PRO A 76 8.64 -11.28 3.32
N LEU A 77 8.25 -11.75 2.13
CA LEU A 77 8.98 -11.47 0.88
C LEU A 77 8.81 -10.01 0.46
N LEU A 78 7.59 -9.47 0.60
CA LEU A 78 7.30 -8.06 0.32
C LEU A 78 8.00 -7.13 1.30
N LEU A 79 8.03 -7.48 2.58
CA LEU A 79 8.82 -6.70 3.54
C LEU A 79 10.31 -6.69 3.17
N ARG A 80 10.88 -7.84 2.76
CA ARG A 80 12.26 -7.87 2.26
C ARG A 80 12.45 -6.98 1.04
N LEU A 81 11.53 -7.03 0.08
CA LEU A 81 11.61 -6.28 -1.19
C LEU A 81 11.46 -4.76 -1.00
N PHE A 82 10.60 -4.32 -0.08
CA PHE A 82 10.31 -2.89 0.13
C PHE A 82 11.13 -2.26 1.28
N CYS A 83 11.79 -3.05 2.13
CA CYS A 83 12.68 -2.52 3.17
C CYS A 83 14.12 -2.25 2.70
N PHE A 84 14.37 -2.23 1.38
CA PHE A 84 15.65 -1.78 0.84
C PHE A 84 15.84 -0.27 1.08
N PRO A 85 17.09 0.18 1.30
CA PRO A 85 17.36 1.58 1.59
C PRO A 85 17.17 2.49 0.36
N GLY A 86 16.89 3.77 0.63
CA GLY A 86 16.87 4.81 -0.39
C GLY A 86 15.68 4.71 -1.36
N GLU A 87 15.97 4.90 -2.65
CA GLU A 87 14.96 4.98 -3.71
C GLU A 87 14.64 3.63 -4.36
N ILE A 88 15.27 2.53 -3.92
CA ILE A 88 15.04 1.20 -4.48
C ILE A 88 13.55 0.82 -4.48
N PRO A 89 12.79 0.99 -3.37
CA PRO A 89 11.35 0.70 -3.37
C PRO A 89 10.58 1.42 -4.47
N HIS A 90 10.93 2.68 -4.76
CA HIS A 90 10.29 3.46 -5.81
C HIS A 90 10.76 3.00 -7.20
N ALA A 91 12.05 2.72 -7.37
CA ALA A 91 12.61 2.27 -8.64
C ALA A 91 11.99 0.95 -9.12
N ILE A 92 11.64 0.03 -8.21
CA ILE A 92 11.06 -1.26 -8.58
C ILE A 92 9.53 -1.26 -8.66
N ALA A 93 8.84 -0.34 -7.96
CA ALA A 93 7.38 -0.37 -7.87
C ALA A 93 6.69 0.82 -8.53
N GLY A 94 7.43 1.88 -8.85
CA GLY A 94 6.87 3.12 -9.38
C GLY A 94 5.72 3.62 -8.50
N ASP A 95 4.58 3.86 -9.13
CA ASP A 95 3.38 4.39 -8.50
C ASP A 95 2.68 3.35 -7.60
N VAL A 96 2.90 2.05 -7.80
CA VAL A 96 2.36 0.98 -6.92
C VAL A 96 2.83 1.21 -5.48
N LEU A 97 4.02 1.77 -5.28
CA LEU A 97 4.54 2.11 -3.96
C LEU A 97 3.59 2.99 -3.16
N THR A 98 3.01 4.01 -3.80
CA THR A 98 2.18 5.03 -3.15
C THR A 98 0.69 4.75 -3.25
N GLU A 99 0.25 4.10 -4.33
CA GLU A 99 -1.18 3.91 -4.60
C GLU A 99 -1.72 2.60 -4.04
N ASP A 100 -1.04 1.47 -4.28
CA ASP A 100 -1.61 0.14 -4.01
C ASP A 100 -0.83 -0.70 -2.99
N LEU A 101 0.42 -0.37 -2.66
CA LEU A 101 1.23 -1.15 -1.73
C LEU A 101 0.54 -1.33 -0.37
N GLY A 102 -0.16 -0.30 0.12
CA GLY A 102 -0.93 -0.40 1.37
C GLY A 102 -2.01 -1.49 1.32
N ARG A 103 -2.76 -1.60 0.22
CA ARG A 103 -3.79 -2.64 0.00
C ARG A 103 -3.17 -4.01 -0.23
N ILE A 104 -2.05 -4.07 -0.94
CA ILE A 104 -1.30 -5.31 -1.17
C ILE A 104 -0.80 -5.89 0.16
N LEU A 105 -0.13 -5.08 0.99
CA LEU A 105 0.36 -5.49 2.31
C LEU A 105 -0.79 -5.91 3.23
N ALA A 106 -1.88 -5.13 3.29
CA ALA A 106 -3.07 -5.49 4.07
C ALA A 106 -3.69 -6.83 3.63
N SER A 107 -3.62 -7.14 2.33
CA SER A 107 -4.16 -8.38 1.77
C SER A 107 -3.38 -9.63 2.17
N VAL A 108 -2.10 -9.49 2.53
CA VAL A 108 -1.20 -10.63 2.80
C VAL A 108 -0.67 -10.68 4.23
N CYS A 109 -0.72 -9.60 5.01
CA CYS A 109 -0.17 -9.58 6.37
C CYS A 109 -0.87 -10.55 7.33
N GLY A 110 -2.13 -10.90 7.05
CA GLY A 110 -2.93 -11.73 7.94
C GLY A 110 -3.07 -11.06 9.31
N GLU A 111 -2.63 -11.75 10.36
CA GLU A 111 -2.70 -11.25 11.75
C GLU A 111 -1.41 -10.54 12.20
N ASP A 112 -0.39 -10.47 11.35
CA ASP A 112 0.91 -9.89 11.69
C ASP A 112 0.94 -8.37 11.44
N THR A 113 0.26 -7.64 12.31
CA THR A 113 0.27 -6.18 12.32
C THR A 113 1.51 -5.61 13.01
N PHE A 114 2.19 -6.41 13.82
CA PHE A 114 3.43 -6.02 14.50
C PHE A 114 4.53 -5.71 13.48
N SER A 115 4.72 -6.56 12.46
CA SER A 115 5.69 -6.29 11.40
C SER A 115 5.38 -5.00 10.62
N LEU A 116 4.10 -4.64 10.45
CA LEU A 116 3.73 -3.33 9.86
C LEU A 116 4.16 -2.18 10.78
N GLN A 117 3.97 -2.30 12.09
CA GLN A 117 4.40 -1.29 13.06
C GLN A 117 5.93 -1.11 13.06
N GLU A 118 6.68 -2.22 13.00
CA GLU A 118 8.14 -2.18 12.87
C GLU A 118 8.60 -1.42 11.62
N VAL A 119 7.90 -1.56 10.49
CA VAL A 119 8.16 -0.79 9.27
C VAL A 119 7.88 0.69 9.51
N ILE A 120 6.72 1.04 10.08
CA ILE A 120 6.31 2.44 10.32
C ILE A 120 7.31 3.16 11.24
N GLU A 121 7.79 2.52 12.29
CA GLU A 121 8.70 3.10 13.27
C GLU A 121 10.17 3.14 12.79
N ASN A 122 10.51 2.47 11.68
CA ASN A 122 11.89 2.42 11.21
C ASN A 122 12.29 3.65 10.37
N SER A 123 12.93 4.63 11.03
CA SER A 123 13.46 5.84 10.39
C SER A 123 14.47 5.66 9.25
N SER A 124 15.07 4.48 9.08
CA SER A 124 16.00 4.25 7.97
C SER A 124 15.30 3.86 6.66
N LEU A 125 14.00 3.53 6.71
CA LEU A 125 13.24 3.13 5.55
C LEU A 125 12.69 4.33 4.77
N ASN A 126 12.43 4.10 3.48
CA ASN A 126 11.77 5.06 2.61
C ASN A 126 10.42 5.48 3.20
N GLU A 127 10.14 6.79 3.20
CA GLU A 127 8.94 7.35 3.84
C GLU A 127 7.63 6.89 3.19
N TYR A 128 7.63 6.58 1.89
CA TYR A 128 6.45 6.05 1.19
C TYR A 128 6.16 4.60 1.57
N VAL A 129 7.19 3.80 1.87
CA VAL A 129 7.00 2.44 2.41
C VAL A 129 6.38 2.50 3.81
N ARG A 130 6.86 3.42 4.65
CA ARG A 130 6.32 3.67 5.99
C ARG A 130 4.86 4.15 5.90
N ALA A 131 4.55 5.03 4.97
CA ALA A 131 3.19 5.51 4.69
C ALA A 131 2.28 4.37 4.20
N ALA A 132 2.75 3.51 3.29
CA ALA A 132 2.00 2.34 2.83
C ALA A 132 1.66 1.40 3.99
N ALA A 133 2.57 1.18 4.94
CA ALA A 133 2.29 0.39 6.13
C ALA A 133 1.24 1.05 7.07
N GLN A 134 1.23 2.38 7.22
CA GLN A 134 0.14 3.09 7.92
C GLN A 134 -1.20 2.87 7.19
N ASN A 135 -1.20 2.99 5.87
CA ASN A 135 -2.39 2.78 5.04
C ASN A 135 -2.91 1.35 5.17
N SER A 136 -2.03 0.34 5.28
CA SER A 136 -2.44 -1.04 5.53
C SER A 136 -3.25 -1.20 6.81
N LEU A 137 -2.86 -0.53 7.91
CA LEU A 137 -3.63 -0.57 9.16
C LEU A 137 -5.03 0.03 8.99
N VAL A 138 -5.14 1.15 8.26
CA VAL A 138 -6.43 1.78 7.94
C VAL A 138 -7.29 0.83 7.10
N ILE A 139 -6.73 0.20 6.08
CA ILE A 139 -7.44 -0.73 5.20
C ILE A 139 -7.91 -1.96 5.98
N LEU A 140 -7.08 -2.52 6.85
CA LEU A 140 -7.47 -3.61 7.74
C LEU A 140 -8.62 -3.20 8.67
N THR A 141 -8.64 -1.97 9.18
CA THR A 141 -9.78 -1.44 9.93
C THR A 141 -11.03 -1.35 9.08
N GLY A 142 -10.92 -0.79 7.87
CA GLY A 142 -12.03 -0.65 6.94
C GLY A 142 -12.64 -1.99 6.51
N CYS A 143 -11.82 -3.03 6.39
CA CYS A 143 -12.27 -4.40 6.14
C CYS A 143 -12.64 -5.17 7.41
N GLU A 144 -12.83 -4.48 8.54
CA GLU A 144 -13.22 -5.04 9.85
C GLU A 144 -12.29 -6.13 10.40
N GLN A 145 -11.02 -6.14 9.98
CA GLN A 145 -9.98 -7.06 10.48
C GLN A 145 -9.20 -6.48 11.67
N LEU A 146 -9.24 -5.16 11.86
CA LEU A 146 -8.65 -4.48 13.02
C LEU A 146 -9.64 -3.50 13.66
N PRO A 147 -9.74 -3.46 15.00
CA PRO A 147 -10.57 -2.46 15.66
C PRO A 147 -10.05 -1.04 15.41
N ARG A 148 -10.92 -0.14 14.95
CA ARG A 148 -10.61 1.30 14.76
C ARG A 148 -9.90 1.91 15.97
N LYS A 149 -10.37 1.59 17.17
CA LYS A 149 -9.78 2.10 18.42
C LYS A 149 -8.30 1.71 18.57
N GLU A 150 -7.96 0.47 18.23
CA GLU A 150 -6.59 -0.04 18.35
C GLU A 150 -5.63 0.73 17.41
N VAL A 151 -6.07 0.98 16.17
CA VAL A 151 -5.28 1.76 15.20
C VAL A 151 -5.16 3.22 15.63
N LEU A 152 -6.23 3.85 16.13
CA LEU A 152 -6.15 5.23 16.64
C LEU A 152 -5.28 5.35 17.90
N ASP A 153 -5.32 4.39 18.83
CA ASP A 153 -4.44 4.36 20.00
C ASP A 153 -2.96 4.28 19.55
N TYR A 154 -2.66 3.46 18.54
CA TYR A 154 -1.33 3.35 17.96
C TYR A 154 -0.90 4.64 17.23
N PHE A 155 -1.77 5.25 16.42
CA PHE A 155 -1.49 6.53 15.78
C PHE A 155 -1.26 7.64 16.82
N GLN A 156 -1.98 7.62 17.93
CA GLN A 156 -1.73 8.53 19.03
C GLN A 156 -0.33 8.34 19.62
N TYR A 157 0.11 7.09 19.83
CA TYR A 157 1.50 6.80 20.21
C TYR A 157 2.50 7.37 19.19
N LEU A 158 2.26 7.24 17.89
CA LEU A 158 3.12 7.81 16.85
C LEU A 158 3.24 9.35 16.96
N PHE A 159 2.13 10.06 17.16
CA PHE A 159 2.12 11.51 17.37
C PHE A 159 3.01 11.93 18.55
N TYR A 160 2.97 11.20 19.66
CA TYR A 160 3.67 11.59 20.88
C TYR A 160 5.11 11.07 20.94
N GLU A 161 5.35 9.80 20.65
CA GLU A 161 6.61 9.11 20.95
C GLU A 161 7.19 8.38 19.73
N GLY A 162 6.36 7.65 18.97
CA GLY A 162 6.85 6.66 17.99
C GLY A 162 7.52 7.23 16.74
N LEU A 163 7.13 8.42 16.28
CA LEU A 163 7.79 9.07 15.14
C LEU A 163 8.85 10.09 15.57
N GLU A 164 9.94 10.13 14.80
CA GLU A 164 10.98 11.14 14.91
C GLU A 164 10.38 12.54 14.81
N LYS A 165 10.81 13.47 15.66
CA LYS A 165 10.33 14.86 15.64
C LYS A 165 11.01 15.68 14.53
N LYS A 166 10.93 15.18 13.31
CA LYS A 166 11.40 15.81 12.08
C LYS A 166 10.28 15.74 11.04
N PRO A 167 10.03 16.81 10.27
CA PRO A 167 9.06 16.77 9.18
C PRO A 167 9.43 15.73 8.13
N SER A 168 8.44 14.99 7.63
CA SER A 168 8.58 13.95 6.60
C SER A 168 7.19 13.57 6.09
N PHE A 169 7.09 12.95 4.92
CA PHE A 169 5.84 12.44 4.37
C PHE A 169 5.13 11.44 5.31
N VAL A 170 5.87 10.75 6.18
CA VAL A 170 5.30 9.86 7.20
C VAL A 170 4.38 10.59 8.19
N TRP A 171 4.67 11.86 8.49
CA TRP A 171 3.82 12.71 9.32
C TRP A 171 2.57 13.17 8.57
N ASP A 172 2.75 13.57 7.31
CA ASP A 172 1.66 13.99 6.42
C ASP A 172 0.64 12.85 6.24
N ASN A 173 1.15 11.65 5.91
CA ASN A 173 0.33 10.46 5.76
C ASN A 173 -0.28 9.98 7.07
N LEU A 174 0.35 10.19 8.22
CA LEU A 174 -0.23 9.82 9.52
C LEU A 174 -1.52 10.61 9.79
N VAL A 175 -1.53 11.92 9.49
CA VAL A 175 -2.74 12.74 9.64
C VAL A 175 -3.80 12.32 8.64
N ALA A 176 -3.44 12.12 7.36
CA ALA A 176 -4.39 11.65 6.36
C ALA A 176 -4.99 10.29 6.74
N SER A 177 -4.16 9.35 7.21
CA SER A 177 -4.58 8.03 7.69
C SER A 177 -5.52 8.12 8.90
N ALA A 178 -5.20 9.00 9.86
CA ALA A 178 -6.05 9.27 11.01
C ALA A 178 -7.39 9.86 10.59
N CYS A 179 -7.39 10.80 9.63
CA CYS A 179 -8.58 11.43 9.06
C CYS A 179 -9.53 10.42 8.43
N ARG A 180 -9.02 9.41 7.72
CA ARG A 180 -9.83 8.29 7.20
C ARG A 180 -10.56 7.49 8.28
N LEU A 181 -10.07 7.54 9.52
CA LEU A 181 -10.66 6.85 10.67
C LEU A 181 -11.48 7.77 11.57
N TYR A 182 -11.77 9.02 11.15
CA TYR A 182 -12.45 10.05 11.95
C TYR A 182 -11.73 10.30 13.29
N PRO A 183 -10.75 11.21 13.39
CA PRO A 183 -9.74 11.19 14.46
C PRO A 183 -10.11 12.03 15.69
N ASP A 184 -11.38 12.11 16.08
CA ASP A 184 -11.83 12.98 17.18
C ASP A 184 -11.14 12.66 18.52
N GLU A 185 -10.85 11.39 18.80
CA GLU A 185 -10.17 11.00 20.03
C GLU A 185 -8.69 11.40 20.07
N ILE A 186 -8.08 11.62 18.91
CA ILE A 186 -6.63 11.88 18.79
C ILE A 186 -6.30 13.26 18.23
N TYR A 187 -7.30 14.13 18.10
CA TYR A 187 -7.16 15.47 17.51
C TYR A 187 -6.07 16.32 18.17
N ASP A 188 -5.90 16.24 19.50
CA ASP A 188 -4.84 16.98 20.19
C ASP A 188 -3.44 16.61 19.69
N GLY A 189 -3.23 15.34 19.31
CA GLY A 189 -1.98 14.87 18.71
C GLY A 189 -1.76 15.46 17.31
N ILE A 190 -2.81 15.50 16.49
CA ILE A 190 -2.81 16.11 15.16
C ILE A 190 -2.50 17.61 15.28
N PHE A 191 -3.25 18.33 16.11
CA PHE A 191 -3.06 19.76 16.33
C PHE A 191 -1.63 20.08 16.80
N GLY A 192 -1.12 19.31 17.78
CA GLY A 192 0.24 19.47 18.28
C GLY A 192 1.32 19.21 17.22
N ALA A 193 1.08 18.34 16.24
CA ALA A 193 2.00 18.12 15.13
C ALA A 193 2.04 19.32 14.16
N TYR A 194 0.90 19.96 13.89
CA TYR A 194 0.86 21.22 13.11
C TYR A 194 1.56 22.36 13.84
N GLU A 195 1.33 22.53 15.15
CA GLU A 195 2.02 23.57 15.94
C GLU A 195 3.54 23.41 15.90
N LYS A 196 4.01 22.16 15.93
CA LYS A 196 5.44 21.81 15.82
C LYS A 196 5.98 21.85 14.39
N ARG A 197 5.14 22.15 13.39
CA ARG A 197 5.47 22.18 11.95
C ARG A 197 6.07 20.87 11.45
N LEU A 198 5.54 19.75 11.94
CA LEU A 198 5.94 18.41 11.50
C LEU A 198 5.22 17.94 10.24
N ILE A 199 4.16 18.64 9.86
CA ILE A 199 3.28 18.33 8.72
C ILE A 199 3.39 19.47 7.71
N ASP A 200 3.40 19.14 6.42
CA ASP A 200 3.19 20.08 5.32
C ASP A 200 1.69 20.41 5.20
N PRO A 201 1.27 21.66 5.53
CA PRO A 201 -0.14 22.03 5.47
C PRO A 201 -0.71 22.08 4.04
N SER A 202 0.13 22.00 3.00
CA SER A 202 -0.32 21.91 1.61
C SER A 202 -0.74 20.50 1.19
N PHE A 203 -0.33 19.47 1.93
CA PHE A 203 -0.77 18.10 1.72
C PHE A 203 -2.17 17.87 2.33
N LEU A 204 -2.34 18.29 3.58
CA LEU A 204 -3.63 18.32 4.26
C LEU A 204 -3.60 19.44 5.29
N SER A 205 -4.53 20.38 5.20
CA SER A 205 -4.59 21.53 6.11
C SER A 205 -5.40 21.21 7.37
N LEU A 206 -5.13 21.95 8.45
CA LEU A 206 -5.91 21.85 9.69
C LEU A 206 -7.39 22.25 9.49
N GLU A 207 -7.69 23.09 8.49
CA GLU A 207 -9.07 23.44 8.12
C GLU A 207 -9.79 22.25 7.47
N GLU A 208 -9.11 21.48 6.63
CA GLU A 208 -9.65 20.24 6.06
C GLU A 208 -9.88 19.18 7.15
N VAL A 209 -8.94 19.04 8.10
CA VAL A 209 -9.14 18.17 9.28
C VAL A 209 -10.39 18.59 10.07
N ALA A 210 -10.56 19.88 10.32
CA ALA A 210 -11.73 20.41 11.02
C ALA A 210 -13.03 20.20 10.22
N THR A 211 -12.96 20.23 8.89
CA THR A 211 -14.09 19.95 8.00
C THR A 211 -14.55 18.50 8.13
N ILE A 212 -13.61 17.55 8.12
CA ILE A 212 -13.90 16.12 8.36
C ILE A 212 -14.55 15.91 9.72
N LEU A 213 -14.01 16.55 10.77
CA LEU A 213 -14.56 16.44 12.13
C LEU A 213 -15.89 17.17 12.33
N ALA A 214 -16.32 18.00 11.37
CA ALA A 214 -17.64 18.61 11.37
C ALA A 214 -18.71 17.69 10.74
N GLU A 215 -18.31 16.63 10.03
CA GLU A 215 -19.22 15.62 9.51
C GLU A 215 -19.79 14.75 10.64
N GLU A 216 -20.92 14.10 10.36
CA GLU A 216 -21.54 13.17 11.29
C GLU A 216 -20.76 11.85 11.31
N LYS A 217 -20.24 11.50 12.49
CA LYS A 217 -19.25 10.43 12.67
C LYS A 217 -19.77 9.08 12.18
N GLU A 218 -21.01 8.75 12.50
CA GLU A 218 -21.61 7.46 12.16
C GLU A 218 -21.77 7.29 10.63
N SER A 219 -22.20 8.32 9.92
CA SER A 219 -22.32 8.36 8.46
C SER A 219 -20.95 8.30 7.79
N PHE A 220 -20.00 9.11 8.27
CA PHE A 220 -18.63 9.11 7.75
C PHE A 220 -18.00 7.71 7.86
N LEU A 221 -18.13 7.09 9.03
CA LEU A 221 -17.59 5.75 9.25
C LEU A 221 -18.36 4.69 8.45
N PHE A 222 -19.67 4.84 8.26
CA PHE A 222 -20.46 3.95 7.41
C PHE A 222 -19.91 3.93 5.97
N ASP A 223 -19.69 5.11 5.37
CA ASP A 223 -19.15 5.22 4.02
C ASP A 223 -17.73 4.63 3.94
N PHE A 224 -16.88 4.95 4.93
CA PHE A 224 -15.53 4.39 5.04
C PHE A 224 -15.52 2.84 5.03
N TYR A 225 -16.41 2.19 5.80
CA TYR A 225 -16.49 0.71 5.80
C TYR A 225 -17.06 0.15 4.49
N GLN A 226 -17.92 0.87 3.77
CA GLN A 226 -18.45 0.43 2.48
C GLN A 226 -17.43 0.52 1.35
N GLU A 227 -16.54 1.51 1.39
CA GLU A 227 -15.53 1.78 0.36
C GLU A 227 -14.22 1.01 0.59
N SER A 228 -14.03 0.43 1.77
CA SER A 228 -12.78 -0.23 2.13
C SER A 228 -12.70 -1.65 1.58
N GLU A 229 -11.76 -1.86 0.66
CA GLU A 229 -11.53 -3.16 0.04
C GLU A 229 -10.04 -3.55 0.00
N LEU A 230 -9.82 -4.85 0.20
CA LEU A 230 -8.56 -5.50 -0.16
C LEU A 230 -8.45 -5.68 -1.67
N ILE A 231 -7.33 -6.19 -2.17
CA ILE A 231 -7.18 -6.51 -3.60
C ILE A 231 -8.09 -7.70 -3.93
N GLU A 232 -9.22 -7.52 -4.61
CA GLU A 232 -10.16 -8.62 -4.94
C GLU A 232 -10.16 -8.97 -6.44
N ASP A 233 -9.79 -8.03 -7.30
CA ASP A 233 -9.82 -8.17 -8.76
C ASP A 233 -8.56 -7.60 -9.41
N THR A 234 -7.52 -8.43 -9.56
CA THR A 234 -6.27 -8.00 -10.21
C THR A 234 -6.50 -7.46 -11.62
N VAL A 235 -7.45 -8.00 -12.38
CA VAL A 235 -7.72 -7.51 -13.74
C VAL A 235 -8.25 -6.08 -13.67
N GLY A 236 -9.26 -5.86 -12.83
CA GLY A 236 -9.84 -4.53 -12.61
C GLY A 236 -8.83 -3.52 -12.09
N GLU A 237 -7.94 -3.91 -11.16
CA GLU A 237 -6.86 -3.00 -10.71
C GLU A 237 -5.94 -2.63 -11.86
N MET A 238 -5.45 -3.60 -12.63
CA MET A 238 -4.52 -3.33 -13.73
C MET A 238 -5.15 -2.55 -14.89
N GLU A 239 -6.45 -2.69 -15.11
CA GLU A 239 -7.18 -1.85 -16.07
C GLU A 239 -7.25 -0.38 -15.64
N LYS A 240 -7.43 -0.10 -14.33
CA LYS A 240 -7.41 1.27 -13.82
C LYS A 240 -6.07 1.94 -14.12
N TRP A 241 -4.97 1.23 -13.88
CA TRP A 241 -3.62 1.70 -14.18
C TRP A 241 -3.49 2.14 -15.65
N LEU A 242 -3.92 1.31 -16.61
CA LEU A 242 -3.89 1.68 -18.03
C LEU A 242 -4.74 2.92 -18.35
N THR A 243 -5.95 3.02 -17.80
CA THR A 243 -6.84 4.16 -18.07
C THR A 243 -6.34 5.47 -17.43
N GLY A 244 -5.64 5.39 -16.28
CA GLY A 244 -5.04 6.54 -15.62
C GLY A 244 -3.89 7.16 -16.43
N PHE A 245 -3.20 6.37 -17.25
CA PHE A 245 -2.17 6.88 -18.18
C PHE A 245 -2.76 7.63 -19.38
N ASP A 246 -3.97 7.26 -19.84
CA ASP A 246 -4.62 7.95 -20.97
C ASP A 246 -5.11 9.35 -20.61
N ASP A 247 -5.61 9.58 -19.39
CA ASP A 247 -6.07 10.92 -18.96
C ASP A 247 -4.92 11.91 -18.71
N ASN A 248 -3.70 11.42 -18.44
CA ASN A 248 -2.50 12.25 -18.33
C ASN A 248 -1.83 12.56 -19.69
N SER A 249 -2.33 12.00 -20.81
CA SER A 249 -1.81 12.30 -22.15
C SER A 249 -2.36 13.60 -22.75
N LEU A 250 -3.36 14.24 -22.10
CA LEU A 250 -4.01 15.47 -22.57
C LEU A 250 -3.48 16.76 -21.90
N LEU A 251 -2.43 16.69 -21.09
CA LEU A 251 -1.77 17.85 -20.48
C LEU A 251 -0.26 17.90 -20.82
N ARG A 252 0.07 17.95 -22.12
CA ARG A 252 1.36 18.46 -22.62
C ARG A 252 1.17 19.67 -23.52
#